data_AF-A0A6J8WPA7-F1
#
_entry.id   AF-A0A6J8WPA7-F1
#
_cell.length_a   1.000
_cell.length_b   1.000
_cell.length_c   1.000
_cell.angle_alpha   90.00
_cell.angle_beta   90.00
_cell.angle_gamma   90.00
#
_symmetry.space_group_name_H-M   'P 1'
#
loop_
_entity.id
_entity.type
_entity.pdbx_description
1 polymer ?
#
loop_
_entity_poly.entity_id
_entity_poly.type
_entity_poly.pdbx_seq_one_letter_code
_entity_poly.pdbx_strand_id
1 'polypeptide(L)'
;MIPGVNAPPMHPWCRSTTVPYVGNWRDKFFKEREGKYQVEEKEAKLQEKAKNQMKEMIESGKIKIEINCEKQNRHMLGHHLYNENKKRAILNNKKLPSYTILSIDLLNELLREKMSTGNLILSDELFDMKEIINFNQIIGKVHIDNVYIETRKGKVHYSKTGAHIVPYIDK
;
A
#
# COMPACT_ATOMS: atom_id res chain seq x y z
N MET A 1 -37.15 9.64 33.13
CA MET A 1 -36.84 9.98 34.54
C MET A 1 -36.10 11.31 34.55
N ILE A 2 -36.54 12.24 35.39
CA ILE A 2 -35.90 13.55 35.63
C ILE A 2 -34.97 13.37 36.85
N PRO A 3 -33.73 13.87 36.86
CA PRO A 3 -32.87 13.80 38.05
C PRO A 3 -33.53 14.55 39.22
N GLY A 4 -33.62 13.92 40.40
CA GLY A 4 -34.17 14.55 41.61
C GLY A 4 -35.49 13.99 42.13
N VAL A 5 -36.01 12.90 41.55
CA VAL A 5 -37.15 12.17 42.15
C VAL A 5 -36.60 11.04 43.02
N ASN A 6 -36.84 11.18 44.32
CA ASN A 6 -36.51 10.30 45.45
C ASN A 6 -36.45 8.79 45.07
N ALA A 7 -35.25 8.28 44.79
CA ALA A 7 -35.01 6.85 44.78
C ALA A 7 -34.79 6.40 46.23
N PRO A 8 -35.47 5.34 46.71
CA PRO A 8 -35.30 4.87 48.09
C PRO A 8 -33.83 4.56 48.39
N PRO A 9 -33.37 4.73 49.64
CA PRO A 9 -31.96 4.59 50.00
C PRO A 9 -31.46 3.20 49.60
N MET A 10 -30.53 3.14 48.64
CA MET A 10 -29.90 1.89 48.24
C MET A 10 -29.03 1.38 49.40
N HIS A 11 -29.30 0.17 49.88
CA HIS A 11 -28.53 -0.41 50.96
C HIS A 11 -27.09 -0.73 50.50
N PRO A 12 -26.07 -0.57 51.37
CA PRO A 12 -24.65 -0.66 50.98
C PRO A 12 -24.17 -2.01 50.41
N TRP A 13 -24.95 -3.09 50.54
CA TRP A 13 -24.60 -4.43 50.04
C TRP A 13 -25.52 -4.91 48.90
N CYS A 14 -26.25 -3.99 48.27
CA CYS A 14 -27.04 -4.33 47.09
C CYS A 14 -26.09 -4.48 45.89
N ARG A 15 -25.90 -5.70 45.38
CA ARG A 15 -25.25 -5.95 44.08
C ARG A 15 -26.14 -5.53 42.90
N SER A 16 -26.83 -4.39 43.00
CA SER A 16 -27.57 -3.81 41.88
C SER A 16 -26.60 -3.04 41.00
N THR A 17 -26.10 -3.68 39.94
CA THR A 17 -25.46 -2.95 38.86
C THR A 17 -26.55 -2.17 38.11
N THR A 18 -26.79 -0.93 38.50
CA THR A 18 -27.68 -0.04 37.73
C THR A 18 -26.95 0.34 36.45
N VAL A 19 -27.16 -0.43 35.38
CA VAL A 19 -26.71 -0.05 34.05
C VAL A 19 -27.63 1.09 33.57
N PRO A 20 -27.11 2.31 33.32
CA PRO A 20 -27.94 3.38 32.82
C PRO A 20 -28.53 2.96 31.48
N TYR A 21 -29.85 3.14 31.31
CA TYR A 21 -30.52 2.95 30.03
C TYR A 21 -30.08 4.06 29.09
N VAL A 22 -28.93 3.86 28.47
CA VAL A 22 -28.50 4.62 27.31
C VAL A 22 -29.30 4.09 26.13
N GLY A 23 -30.26 4.88 25.64
CA GLY A 23 -31.03 4.55 24.45
C GLY A 23 -30.14 4.38 23.22
N ASN A 24 -30.71 4.45 22.01
CA ASN A 24 -29.96 4.17 20.78
C ASN A 24 -29.05 5.33 20.31
N TRP A 25 -28.32 5.95 21.25
CA TRP A 25 -27.47 7.11 21.05
C TRP A 25 -26.35 6.84 20.05
N ARG A 26 -25.86 5.59 20.00
CA ARG A 26 -24.80 5.15 19.08
C ARG A 26 -25.27 5.22 17.62
N ASP A 27 -26.47 4.73 17.34
CA ASP A 27 -27.06 4.80 15.99
C ASP A 27 -27.32 6.25 15.57
N LYS A 28 -27.81 7.08 16.50
CA LYS A 28 -27.98 8.52 16.28
C LYS A 28 -26.65 9.21 15.98
N PHE A 29 -25.60 8.89 16.72
CA PHE A 29 -24.25 9.44 16.53
C PHE A 29 -23.68 9.12 15.14
N PHE A 30 -23.80 7.87 14.68
CA PHE A 30 -23.29 7.49 13.35
C PHE A 30 -24.11 8.13 12.22
N LYS A 31 -25.45 8.19 12.36
CA LYS A 31 -26.33 8.81 11.36
C LYS A 31 -26.12 10.32 11.22
N GLU A 32 -25.86 11.02 12.32
CA GLU A 32 -25.53 12.45 12.31
C GLU A 32 -24.15 12.77 11.72
N ARG A 33 -23.27 11.77 11.62
CA ARG A 33 -21.89 11.91 11.12
C ARG A 33 -21.68 11.27 9.75
N GLU A 34 -22.68 10.57 9.24
CA GLU A 34 -22.69 9.96 7.91
C GLU A 34 -22.45 11.05 6.85
N GLY A 35 -21.46 10.87 5.98
CA GLY A 35 -21.07 11.84 4.96
C GLY A 35 -20.25 13.04 5.45
N LYS A 36 -20.05 13.24 6.76
CA LYS A 36 -19.18 14.33 7.29
C LYS A 36 -17.70 14.12 6.95
N TYR A 37 -17.28 12.87 6.78
CA TYR A 37 -15.91 12.50 6.43
C TYR A 37 -15.90 11.89 5.03
N GLN A 38 -15.51 12.67 4.02
CA GLN A 38 -15.36 12.20 2.65
C GLN A 38 -13.94 11.63 2.46
N VAL A 39 -13.78 10.33 2.73
CA VAL A 39 -12.48 9.65 2.65
C VAL A 39 -11.92 9.69 1.22
N GLU A 40 -12.76 9.44 0.22
CA GLU A 40 -12.38 9.45 -1.21
C GLU A 40 -11.85 10.82 -1.66
N GLU A 41 -12.48 11.91 -1.21
CA GLU A 41 -12.04 13.27 -1.52
C GLU A 41 -10.67 13.58 -0.90
N LYS A 42 -10.42 13.08 0.32
CA LYS A 42 -9.12 13.21 0.99
C LYS A 42 -8.04 12.41 0.26
N GLU A 43 -8.32 11.17 -0.13
CA GLU A 43 -7.37 10.31 -0.84
C GLU A 43 -7.01 10.88 -2.22
N ALA A 44 -7.99 11.36 -2.98
CA ALA A 44 -7.76 11.99 -4.27
C ALA A 44 -6.88 13.25 -4.15
N LYS A 45 -7.15 14.12 -3.17
CA LYS A 45 -6.30 15.30 -2.88
C LYS A 45 -4.87 14.90 -2.52
N LEU A 46 -4.72 13.80 -1.78
CA LEU A 46 -3.41 13.33 -1.35
C LEU A 46 -2.60 12.70 -2.49
N GLN A 47 -3.26 11.95 -3.37
CA GLN A 47 -2.66 11.44 -4.61
C GLN A 47 -2.23 12.58 -5.53
N GLU A 48 -3.06 13.62 -5.70
CA GLU A 48 -2.71 14.78 -6.51
C GLU A 48 -1.49 15.53 -5.96
N LYS A 49 -1.44 15.73 -4.63
CA LYS A 49 -0.26 16.29 -3.95
C LYS A 49 0.99 15.44 -4.21
N ALA A 50 0.89 14.11 -4.13
CA ALA A 50 2.02 13.22 -4.38
C ALA A 50 2.48 13.23 -5.84
N LYS A 51 1.57 13.36 -6.81
CA LYS A 51 1.94 13.52 -8.23
C LYS A 51 2.77 14.77 -8.46
N ASN A 52 2.38 15.88 -7.85
CA ASN A 52 3.15 17.13 -7.90
C ASN A 52 4.54 16.97 -7.27
N GLN A 53 4.63 16.34 -6.09
CA GLN A 53 5.92 16.02 -5.44
C GLN A 53 6.80 15.11 -6.31
N MET A 54 6.22 14.09 -6.93
CA MET A 54 6.94 13.20 -7.83
C MET A 54 7.52 13.97 -9.01
N LYS A 55 6.74 14.87 -9.62
CA LYS A 55 7.19 15.74 -10.72
C LYS A 55 8.38 16.62 -10.31
N GLU A 56 8.29 17.30 -9.16
CA GLU A 56 9.41 18.09 -8.61
C GLU A 56 10.66 17.24 -8.33
N MET A 57 10.48 16.01 -7.85
CA MET A 57 11.59 15.07 -7.60
C MET A 57 12.26 14.59 -8.89
N ILE A 58 11.49 14.45 -9.98
CA ILE A 58 12.02 14.12 -11.30
C ILE A 58 12.81 15.31 -11.84
N GLU A 59 12.23 16.52 -11.81
CA GLU A 59 12.87 17.76 -12.28
C GLU A 59 14.16 18.09 -11.51
N SER A 60 14.16 17.88 -10.20
CA SER A 60 15.35 18.06 -9.35
C SER A 60 16.37 16.92 -9.45
N GLY A 61 16.11 15.86 -10.22
CA GLY A 61 17.01 14.72 -10.40
C GLY A 61 17.15 13.83 -9.15
N LYS A 62 16.24 13.95 -8.17
CA LYS A 62 16.16 13.04 -7.00
C LYS A 62 15.62 11.66 -7.41
N ILE A 63 14.83 11.61 -8.48
CA ILE A 63 14.29 10.37 -9.06
C ILE A 63 14.74 10.24 -10.50
N LYS A 64 15.22 9.04 -10.86
CA LYS A 64 15.53 8.68 -12.24
C LYS A 64 14.52 7.65 -12.76
N ILE A 65 13.87 7.99 -13.88
CA ILE A 65 12.85 7.15 -14.56
C ILE A 65 13.54 6.26 -15.59
N GLU A 66 14.37 5.37 -15.08
CA GLU A 66 15.10 4.39 -15.85
C GLU A 66 15.43 3.24 -14.91
N ILE A 67 15.28 2.01 -15.38
CA ILE A 67 15.55 0.81 -14.60
C ILE A 67 17.04 0.72 -14.31
N ASN A 68 17.34 0.55 -13.03
CA ASN A 68 18.66 0.18 -12.58
C ASN A 68 18.84 -1.34 -12.75
N CYS A 69 19.60 -1.76 -13.75
CA CYS A 69 19.80 -3.17 -14.09
C CYS A 69 20.29 -4.00 -12.90
N GLU A 70 21.25 -3.50 -12.11
CA GLU A 70 21.81 -4.23 -10.96
C GLU A 70 20.74 -4.57 -9.91
N LYS A 71 19.84 -3.62 -9.63
CA LYS A 71 18.70 -3.83 -8.72
C LYS A 71 17.66 -4.73 -9.35
N GLN A 72 17.32 -4.52 -10.63
CA GLN A 72 16.30 -5.31 -11.33
C GLN A 72 16.71 -6.77 -11.51
N ASN A 73 17.99 -7.05 -11.72
CA ASN A 73 18.53 -8.40 -11.93
C ASN A 73 18.27 -9.35 -10.75
N ARG A 74 18.04 -8.82 -9.54
CA ARG A 74 17.63 -9.61 -8.36
C ARG A 74 16.19 -10.08 -8.41
N HIS A 75 15.41 -9.54 -9.33
CA HIS A 75 14.02 -9.84 -9.60
C HIS A 75 13.80 -10.40 -11.00
N MET A 76 14.84 -10.66 -11.80
CA MET A 76 14.68 -11.18 -13.15
C MET A 76 14.82 -12.70 -13.17
N LEU A 77 13.81 -13.40 -13.72
CA LEU A 77 13.85 -14.85 -13.84
C LEU A 77 15.06 -15.29 -14.67
N GLY A 78 15.78 -16.32 -14.19
CA GLY A 78 16.94 -16.87 -14.90
C GLY A 78 18.27 -16.14 -14.65
N HIS A 79 18.25 -14.93 -14.07
CA HIS A 79 19.50 -14.23 -13.75
C HIS A 79 20.22 -14.86 -12.54
N HIS A 80 21.56 -14.88 -12.54
CA HIS A 80 22.34 -15.49 -11.46
C HIS A 80 22.03 -14.83 -10.09
N LEU A 81 21.90 -13.49 -10.05
CA LEU A 81 21.55 -12.73 -8.84
C LEU A 81 20.18 -13.13 -8.27
N TYR A 82 19.19 -13.38 -9.12
CA TYR A 82 17.89 -13.87 -8.69
C TYR A 82 18.01 -15.28 -8.08
N ASN A 83 18.76 -16.17 -8.73
CA ASN A 83 18.97 -17.53 -8.24
C ASN A 83 19.70 -17.54 -6.88
N GLU A 84 20.70 -16.69 -6.69
CA GLU A 84 21.37 -16.50 -5.40
C GLU A 84 20.44 -15.95 -4.33
N ASN A 85 19.63 -14.94 -4.66
CA ASN A 85 18.63 -14.39 -3.75
C ASN A 85 17.61 -15.46 -3.32
N LYS A 86 17.12 -16.26 -4.27
CA LYS A 86 16.23 -17.39 -4.00
C LYS A 86 16.89 -18.43 -3.08
N LYS A 87 18.15 -18.82 -3.34
CA LYS A 87 18.90 -19.73 -2.46
C LYS A 87 19.05 -19.19 -1.04
N ARG A 88 19.39 -17.91 -0.90
CA ARG A 88 19.49 -17.23 0.40
C ARG A 88 18.14 -17.14 1.13
N ALA A 89 17.05 -16.93 0.41
CA ALA A 89 15.71 -16.92 1.00
C ALA A 89 15.36 -18.28 1.60
N ILE A 90 15.64 -19.36 0.86
CA ILE A 90 15.45 -20.75 1.34
C ILE A 90 16.30 -21.03 2.57
N LEU A 91 17.60 -20.73 2.52
CA LEU A 91 18.53 -20.98 3.63
C LEU A 91 18.12 -20.27 4.93
N ASN A 92 17.57 -19.06 4.80
CA ASN A 92 17.16 -18.26 5.94
C ASN A 92 15.69 -18.47 6.36
N ASN A 93 14.99 -19.46 5.79
CA ASN A 93 13.55 -19.68 6.00
C ASN A 93 12.71 -18.41 5.77
N LYS A 94 13.08 -17.60 4.77
CA LYS A 94 12.36 -16.38 4.37
C LYS A 94 11.45 -16.66 3.18
N LYS A 95 10.45 -15.80 3.01
CA LYS A 95 9.56 -15.82 1.84
C LYS A 95 10.38 -15.76 0.54
N LEU A 96 10.05 -16.64 -0.41
CA LEU A 96 10.71 -16.65 -1.71
C LEU A 96 10.44 -15.34 -2.49
N PRO A 97 11.44 -14.89 -3.28
CA PRO A 97 11.30 -13.66 -4.05
C PRO A 97 10.33 -13.82 -5.22
N SER A 98 9.58 -12.76 -5.50
CA SER A 98 8.85 -12.55 -6.76
C SER A 98 9.82 -12.22 -7.90
N TYR A 99 9.41 -12.48 -9.14
CA TYR A 99 10.25 -12.26 -10.32
C TYR A 99 9.50 -11.72 -11.54
N THR A 100 10.17 -10.90 -12.33
CA THR A 100 9.78 -10.44 -13.66
C THR A 100 10.20 -11.45 -14.73
N ILE A 101 9.41 -11.52 -15.80
CA ILE A 101 9.68 -12.35 -16.98
C ILE A 101 10.05 -11.54 -18.21
N LEU A 102 9.74 -10.24 -18.22
CA LEU A 102 10.02 -9.34 -19.34
C LEU A 102 11.48 -8.85 -19.32
N SER A 103 12.00 -8.48 -20.49
CA SER A 103 13.34 -7.86 -20.62
C SER A 103 13.39 -6.49 -19.95
N ILE A 104 14.59 -6.04 -19.60
CA ILE A 104 14.80 -4.71 -18.99
C ILE A 104 14.36 -3.60 -19.93
N ASP A 105 14.62 -3.73 -21.23
CA ASP A 105 14.23 -2.73 -22.24
C ASP A 105 12.72 -2.56 -22.31
N LEU A 106 11.98 -3.68 -22.39
CA LEU A 106 10.52 -3.65 -22.41
C LEU A 106 9.96 -3.10 -21.09
N LEU A 107 10.53 -3.49 -19.95
CA LEU A 107 10.13 -2.93 -18.66
C LEU A 107 10.40 -1.42 -18.56
N ASN A 108 11.47 -0.93 -19.18
CA ASN A 108 11.82 0.49 -19.25
C ASN A 108 10.80 1.27 -20.09
N GLU A 109 10.43 0.75 -21.25
CA GLU A 109 9.38 1.33 -22.11
C GLU A 109 8.05 1.44 -21.35
N LEU A 110 7.63 0.33 -20.72
CA LEU A 110 6.40 0.29 -19.94
C LEU A 110 6.40 1.24 -18.75
N LEU A 111 7.55 1.37 -18.06
CA LEU A 111 7.71 2.31 -16.96
C LEU A 111 7.54 3.76 -17.43
N ARG A 112 8.11 4.12 -18.57
CA ARG A 112 7.98 5.46 -19.14
C ARG A 112 6.56 5.77 -19.59
N GLU A 113 5.85 4.78 -20.13
CA GLU A 113 4.45 4.94 -20.55
C GLU A 113 3.49 5.06 -19.36
N LYS A 114 3.73 4.31 -18.28
CA LYS A 114 2.76 4.16 -17.18
C LYS A 114 3.14 4.88 -15.88
N MET A 115 4.27 5.58 -15.81
CA MET A 115 4.63 6.37 -14.63
C MET A 115 3.53 7.37 -14.25
N SER A 116 3.31 7.58 -12.95
CA SER A 116 2.30 8.50 -12.42
C SER A 116 0.83 8.14 -12.75
N THR A 117 0.57 6.97 -13.34
CA THR A 117 -0.78 6.47 -13.62
C THR A 117 -1.31 5.54 -12.53
N GLY A 118 -0.39 4.97 -11.75
CA GLY A 118 -0.69 4.06 -10.66
C GLY A 118 -1.02 4.77 -9.36
N ASN A 119 -1.08 3.98 -8.29
CA ASN A 119 -1.28 4.48 -6.93
C ASN A 119 0.08 4.82 -6.31
N LEU A 120 0.30 6.09 -5.97
CA LEU A 120 1.53 6.53 -5.30
C LEU A 120 1.45 6.17 -3.82
N ILE A 121 2.51 5.52 -3.32
CA ILE A 121 2.60 5.17 -1.91
C ILE A 121 3.02 6.41 -1.13
N LEU A 122 2.35 6.60 0.00
CA LEU A 122 2.51 7.75 0.87
C LEU A 122 3.02 7.30 2.24
N SER A 123 3.94 8.07 2.81
CA SER A 123 4.35 8.00 4.21
C SER A 123 4.09 9.36 4.83
N ASP A 124 3.27 9.43 5.88
CA ASP A 124 2.89 10.69 6.54
C ASP A 124 2.46 11.79 5.55
N GLU A 125 1.59 11.44 4.60
CA GLU A 125 1.07 12.34 3.56
C GLU A 125 2.11 12.88 2.55
N LEU A 126 3.31 12.27 2.51
CA LEU A 126 4.39 12.58 1.56
C LEU A 126 4.66 11.37 0.65
N PHE A 127 5.07 11.64 -0.58
CA PHE A 127 5.42 10.59 -1.54
C PHE A 127 6.63 9.74 -1.06
N ASP A 128 6.44 8.43 -0.90
CA ASP A 128 7.44 7.46 -0.42
C ASP A 128 8.24 6.80 -1.57
N MET A 129 8.43 7.53 -2.67
CA MET A 129 9.22 7.10 -3.83
C MET A 129 8.82 5.72 -4.39
N LYS A 130 7.55 5.30 -4.19
CA LYS A 130 7.04 4.01 -4.64
C LYS A 130 5.69 4.19 -5.29
N GLU A 131 5.45 3.47 -6.36
CA GLU A 131 4.19 3.50 -7.10
C GLU A 131 3.74 2.08 -7.41
N ILE A 132 2.44 1.81 -7.28
CA ILE A 132 1.84 0.54 -7.71
C ILE A 132 1.19 0.78 -9.06
N ILE A 133 1.81 0.25 -10.12
CA ILE A 133 1.39 0.44 -11.51
C ILE A 133 0.78 -0.84 -12.05
N ASN A 134 -0.31 -0.72 -12.82
CA ASN A 134 -0.79 -1.78 -13.70
C ASN A 134 -0.19 -1.59 -15.10
N PHE A 135 0.63 -2.54 -15.54
CA PHE A 135 1.33 -2.49 -16.82
C PHE A 135 0.50 -3.03 -18.00
N ASN A 136 -0.76 -3.40 -17.77
CA ASN A 136 -1.70 -3.95 -18.76
C ASN A 136 -1.25 -5.25 -19.47
N GLN A 137 -0.11 -5.82 -19.09
CA GLN A 137 0.39 -7.11 -19.54
C GLN A 137 1.07 -7.85 -18.40
N ILE A 138 1.29 -9.16 -18.57
CA ILE A 138 1.92 -9.97 -17.53
C ILE A 138 3.40 -9.59 -17.45
N ILE A 139 3.80 -9.02 -16.31
CA ILE A 139 5.20 -8.59 -16.09
C ILE A 139 6.03 -9.63 -15.35
N GLY A 140 5.37 -10.56 -14.63
CA GLY A 140 6.05 -11.47 -13.73
C GLY A 140 5.10 -12.29 -12.86
N LYS A 141 5.68 -12.96 -11.87
CA LYS A 141 4.95 -13.76 -10.88
C LYS A 141 5.29 -13.34 -9.45
N VAL A 142 4.26 -13.31 -8.60
CA VAL A 142 4.36 -13.07 -7.15
C VAL A 142 4.34 -14.41 -6.44
N HIS A 143 5.24 -14.60 -5.47
CA HIS A 143 5.20 -15.78 -4.61
C HIS A 143 4.24 -15.56 -3.44
N ILE A 144 3.21 -16.39 -3.29
CA ILE A 144 2.24 -16.37 -2.18
C ILE A 144 1.91 -17.81 -1.82
N ASP A 145 2.00 -18.16 -0.54
CA ASP A 145 1.61 -19.47 0.00
C ASP A 145 2.14 -20.67 -0.81
N ASN A 146 3.44 -20.63 -1.15
CA ASN A 146 4.16 -21.64 -1.94
C ASN A 146 3.76 -21.75 -3.42
N VAL A 147 2.95 -20.82 -3.92
CA VAL A 147 2.53 -20.75 -5.32
C VAL A 147 3.03 -19.46 -5.97
N TYR A 148 3.36 -19.54 -7.26
CA TYR A 148 3.67 -18.36 -8.08
C TYR A 148 2.44 -17.96 -8.91
N ILE A 149 1.92 -16.77 -8.63
CA ILE A 149 0.74 -16.21 -9.29
C ILE A 149 1.19 -15.13 -10.28
N GLU A 150 0.72 -15.22 -11.52
CA GLU A 150 0.99 -14.21 -12.54
C GLU A 150 0.37 -12.86 -12.17
N THR A 151 1.07 -11.78 -12.50
CA THR A 151 0.55 -10.43 -12.25
C THR A 151 0.88 -9.47 -13.39
N ARG A 152 -0.04 -8.53 -13.57
CA ARG A 152 0.14 -7.35 -14.44
C ARG A 152 0.55 -6.11 -13.64
N LYS A 153 0.49 -6.19 -12.31
CA LYS A 153 0.83 -5.09 -11.41
C LYS A 153 2.27 -5.22 -10.92
N GLY A 154 2.97 -4.11 -10.84
CA GLY A 154 4.29 -4.03 -10.25
C GLY A 154 4.39 -2.86 -9.30
N LYS A 155 5.06 -3.10 -8.17
CA LYS A 155 5.49 -2.06 -7.26
C LYS A 155 6.83 -1.53 -7.76
N VAL A 156 6.82 -0.29 -8.22
CA VAL A 156 8.00 0.42 -8.69
C VAL A 156 8.62 1.15 -7.51
N HIS A 157 9.91 0.95 -7.32
CA HIS A 157 10.72 1.64 -6.33
C HIS A 157 11.65 2.62 -7.03
N TYR A 158 11.41 3.91 -6.86
CA TYR A 158 12.23 4.98 -7.45
C TYR A 158 13.42 5.32 -6.57
N SER A 159 14.51 5.75 -7.19
CA SER A 159 15.67 6.31 -6.51
C SER A 159 16.48 7.20 -7.44
N LYS A 160 17.48 7.90 -6.90
CA LYS A 160 18.43 8.69 -7.68
C LYS A 160 19.21 7.84 -8.71
N THR A 161 19.50 6.58 -8.38
CA THR A 161 20.28 5.68 -9.24
C THR A 161 19.43 4.93 -10.28
N GLY A 162 18.13 5.19 -10.34
CA GLY A 162 17.17 4.47 -11.17
C GLY A 162 16.10 3.74 -10.37
N ALA A 163 15.15 3.15 -11.08
CA ALA A 163 14.02 2.43 -10.55
C ALA A 163 14.24 0.91 -10.62
N HIS A 164 13.45 0.15 -9.87
CA HIS A 164 13.27 -1.28 -10.11
C HIS A 164 11.82 -1.67 -9.83
N ILE A 165 11.36 -2.72 -10.52
CA ILE A 165 9.98 -3.18 -10.53
C ILE A 165 9.93 -4.54 -9.86
N VAL A 166 9.13 -4.63 -8.80
CA VAL A 166 8.84 -5.89 -8.11
C VAL A 166 7.40 -6.29 -8.44
N PRO A 167 7.15 -7.50 -8.96
CA PRO A 167 5.79 -7.97 -9.18
C PRO A 167 4.94 -7.88 -7.91
N TYR A 168 3.71 -7.39 -8.04
CA TYR A 168 2.82 -7.10 -6.93
C TYR A 168 1.41 -7.62 -7.21
N ILE A 169 0.66 -7.94 -6.15
CA ILE A 169 -0.76 -8.23 -6.20
C ILE A 169 -1.42 -7.53 -5.02
N ASP A 170 -2.64 -7.06 -5.18
CA ASP A 170 -3.40 -6.50 -4.06
C ASP A 170 -3.68 -7.62 -3.04
N LYS A 171 -3.68 -7.25 -1.77
CA LYS A 171 -4.01 -8.16 -0.67
C LYS A 171 -5.51 -8.14 -0.39
#